data_AF-A0A3E3HV81-F1
#
_entry.id   AF-A0A3E3HV81-F1
#
_cell.length_a   1.000
_cell.length_b   1.000
_cell.length_c   1.000
_cell.angle_alpha   90.00
_cell.angle_beta   90.00
_cell.angle_gamma   90.00
#
_symmetry.space_group_name_H-M   'P 1'
#
loop_
_entity.id
_entity.type
_entity.pdbx_description
1 polymer ?
#
loop_
_entity_poly.entity_id
_entity_poly.type
_entity_poly.pdbx_seq_one_letter_code
_entity_poly.pdbx_strand_id
1 'polypeptide(L)' 'MKKLSPKEIIRRVGEFAEWEEEKAFMAFRKDIFAAYDALTEEEQEEVDESMVMEHISMVYSCYKEA' A
#
# COMPACT_ATOMS: atom_id res chain seq x y z
N MET A 1 2.68 15.12 -7.44
CA MET A 1 2.45 13.81 -8.09
C MET A 1 1.02 13.78 -8.61
N LYS A 2 0.74 13.10 -9.72
CA LYS A 2 -0.64 12.85 -10.15
C LYS A 2 -1.28 11.88 -9.15
N LYS A 3 -2.55 12.12 -8.79
CA LYS A 3 -3.37 11.20 -7.98
C LYS A 3 -3.39 9.83 -8.65
N LEU A 4 -3.16 8.76 -7.88
CA LEU A 4 -3.32 7.39 -8.36
C LEU A 4 -4.78 6.98 -8.24
N SER A 5 -5.26 6.19 -9.20
CA SER A 5 -6.54 5.50 -9.07
C SER A 5 -6.44 4.28 -8.14
N PRO A 6 -7.57 3.79 -7.59
CA PRO A 6 -7.62 2.56 -6.82
C PRO A 6 -6.91 1.38 -7.50
N LYS A 7 -7.21 1.14 -8.79
CA LYS A 7 -6.59 0.07 -9.59
C LYS A 7 -5.08 0.21 -9.72
N GLU A 8 -4.56 1.43 -9.80
CA GLU A 8 -3.11 1.64 -9.84
C GLU A 8 -2.44 1.36 -8.51
N ILE A 9 -3.09 1.68 -7.39
CA ILE A 9 -2.61 1.33 -6.05
C ILE A 9 -2.56 -0.19 -5.92
N ILE A 10 -3.67 -0.88 -6.19
CA ILE A 10 -3.77 -2.35 -6.10
C ILE A 10 -2.71 -3.03 -6.96
N ARG A 11 -2.58 -2.59 -8.22
CA ARG A 11 -1.57 -3.11 -9.14
C ARG A 11 -0.15 -2.90 -8.61
N ARG A 12 0.18 -1.72 -8.10
CA ARG A 12 1.52 -1.43 -7.55
C ARG A 12 1.84 -2.30 -6.34
N VAL A 13 0.87 -2.56 -5.46
CA VAL A 13 1.04 -3.51 -4.35
C VAL A 13 1.30 -4.91 -4.92
N GLY A 14 0.48 -5.39 -5.86
CA GLY A 14 0.67 -6.72 -6.45
C GLY A 14 1.99 -6.90 -7.23
N GLU A 15 2.59 -5.83 -7.73
CA GLU A 15 3.86 -5.85 -8.46
C GLU A 15 5.09 -5.56 -7.59
N PHE A 16 4.90 -5.11 -6.34
CA PHE A 16 6.03 -4.85 -5.44
C PHE A 16 6.70 -6.19 -5.09
N ALA A 17 8.01 -6.27 -5.22
CA ALA A 17 8.78 -7.51 -5.02
C ALA A 17 9.74 -7.44 -3.81
N GLU A 18 10.06 -6.24 -3.33
CA GLU A 18 11.07 -5.99 -2.30
C GLU A 18 10.46 -6.01 -0.88
N TRP A 19 9.57 -6.97 -0.61
CA TRP A 19 8.84 -7.08 0.68
C TRP A 19 9.75 -7.35 1.88
N GLU A 20 10.88 -8.03 1.66
CA GLU A 20 11.87 -8.43 2.67
C GLU A 20 12.97 -7.37 2.90
N GLU A 21 13.03 -6.35 2.04
CA GLU A 21 13.99 -5.25 2.15
C GLU A 21 13.35 -4.08 2.92
N GLU A 22 13.60 -4.01 4.23
CA GLU A 22 12.93 -3.06 5.14
C GLU A 22 12.89 -1.62 4.60
N LYS A 23 14.02 -1.09 4.13
CA LYS A 23 14.10 0.29 3.63
C LYS A 23 13.22 0.51 2.40
N ALA A 24 13.22 -0.45 1.47
CA ALA A 24 12.41 -0.38 0.26
C ALA A 24 10.92 -0.49 0.60
N PHE A 25 10.55 -1.46 1.44
CA PHE A 25 9.19 -1.65 1.90
C PHE A 25 8.65 -0.42 2.65
N MET A 26 9.42 0.18 3.57
CA MET A 26 8.99 1.37 4.31
C MET A 26 8.76 2.58 3.39
N ALA A 27 9.62 2.76 2.38
CA ALA A 27 9.44 3.81 1.38
C ALA A 27 8.18 3.55 0.54
N PHE A 28 8.01 2.32 0.03
CA PHE A 28 6.85 1.90 -0.73
C PHE A 28 5.55 2.08 0.06
N ARG A 29 5.51 1.60 1.31
CA ARG A 29 4.37 1.77 2.23
C ARG A 29 3.98 3.24 2.38
N LYS A 30 4.96 4.12 2.60
CA LYS A 30 4.69 5.56 2.74
C LYS A 30 4.04 6.13 1.48
N ASP A 31 4.52 5.74 0.30
CA ASP A 31 3.99 6.21 -0.98
C ASP A 31 2.56 5.68 -1.24
N ILE A 32 2.29 4.41 -0.90
CA ILE A 32 0.95 3.83 -1.04
C ILE A 32 -0.05 4.49 -0.08
N PHE A 33 0.31 4.69 1.18
CA PHE A 33 -0.57 5.37 2.15
C PHE A 33 -0.87 6.81 1.72
N ALA A 34 0.13 7.56 1.25
CA ALA A 34 -0.11 8.91 0.73
C ALA A 34 -1.02 8.92 -0.51
N ALA A 35 -0.95 7.88 -1.35
CA ALA A 35 -1.84 7.74 -2.51
C ALA A 35 -3.27 7.35 -2.08
N TYR A 36 -3.41 6.44 -1.12
CA TYR A 36 -4.69 6.02 -0.55
C TYR A 36 -5.39 7.18 0.17
N ASP A 37 -4.67 7.96 0.98
CA ASP A 37 -5.21 9.13 1.69
C ASP A 37 -5.69 10.25 0.74
N ALA A 38 -5.25 10.23 -0.52
CA ALA A 38 -5.66 11.19 -1.54
C ALA A 38 -6.92 10.74 -2.32
N LEU A 39 -7.39 9.51 -2.10
CA LEU A 39 -8.63 8.98 -2.67
C LEU A 39 -9.88 9.55 -1.96
N THR A 40 -11.03 9.48 -2.62
CA THR A 40 -12.33 9.66 -1.96
C THR A 40 -12.70 8.41 -1.14
N GLU A 41 -13.68 8.51 -0.24
CA GLU A 41 -14.15 7.36 0.55
C GLU A 41 -14.60 6.17 -0.34
N GLU A 42 -15.35 6.44 -1.42
CA GLU A 42 -15.78 5.42 -2.40
C GLU A 42 -14.59 4.75 -3.10
N GLU A 43 -13.57 5.53 -3.45
CA GLU A 43 -12.35 4.98 -4.07
C GLU A 43 -11.50 4.20 -3.05
N GLN A 44 -11.49 4.61 -1.78
CA GLN A 44 -10.82 3.88 -0.70
C GLN A 44 -11.49 2.52 -0.45
N GLU A 45 -12.82 2.46 -0.50
CA GLU A 45 -13.58 1.21 -0.37
C GLU A 45 -13.14 0.17 -1.41
N GLU A 46 -12.94 0.57 -2.67
CA GLU A 46 -12.41 -0.34 -3.70
C GLU A 46 -11.01 -0.90 -3.35
N VAL A 47 -10.15 -0.08 -2.74
CA VAL A 47 -8.81 -0.53 -2.30
C VAL A 47 -8.92 -1.44 -1.08
N ASP A 48 -9.80 -1.11 -0.13
CA ASP A 48 -10.00 -1.89 1.09
C ASP A 48 -10.58 -3.27 0.79
N GLU A 49 -11.56 -3.38 -0.12
CA GLU A 49 -12.12 -4.65 -0.59
C GLU A 49 -11.06 -5.57 -1.23
N SER A 50 -9.98 -5.01 -1.78
CA SER A 50 -8.87 -5.79 -2.34
C SER A 50 -7.89 -6.35 -1.30
N MET A 51 -8.04 -5.96 -0.03
CA MET A 51 -7.20 -6.34 1.12
C MET A 51 -5.70 -5.95 0.99
N VAL A 52 -5.32 -5.11 0.04
CA VAL A 52 -3.92 -4.71 -0.14
C VAL A 52 -3.38 -3.88 1.03
N MET A 53 -4.23 -3.08 1.68
CA MET A 53 -3.86 -2.30 2.88
C MET A 53 -3.65 -3.20 4.11
N GLU A 54 -4.45 -4.26 4.23
CA GLU A 54 -4.28 -5.28 5.26
C GLU A 54 -2.98 -6.07 5.04
N HIS A 55 -2.70 -6.46 3.78
CA HIS A 55 -1.44 -7.12 3.43
C HIS A 55 -0.22 -6.28 3.81
N ILE A 56 -0.21 -4.98 3.45
CA ILE A 56 0.87 -4.06 3.84
C ILE A 56 1.00 -3.97 5.37
N SER A 57 -0.11 -3.97 6.09
CA SER A 57 -0.10 -3.91 7.56
C SER A 57 0.47 -5.18 8.19
N MET A 58 0.15 -6.36 7.63
CA MET A 58 0.70 -7.65 8.05
C MET A 58 2.22 -7.73 7.79
N VAL A 59 2.69 -7.26 6.63
CA VAL A 59 4.14 -7.22 6.37
C VAL A 59 4.84 -6.23 7.33
N TYR A 60 4.22 -5.09 7.60
CA TYR A 60 4.76 -4.10 8.53
C TYR A 60 4.91 -4.64 9.96
N SER A 61 4.01 -5.51 10.43
CA SER A 61 4.15 -6.09 11.77
C SER A 61 5.42 -6.96 11.89
N CYS A 62 5.85 -7.63 10.81
CA CYS A 62 7.10 -8.40 10.82
C CYS A 62 8.35 -7.54 11.08
N TYR A 63 8.34 -6.25 10.71
CA TYR A 63 9.43 -5.31 10.98
C TYR A 63 9.31 -4.59 12.32
N LYS A 64 8.11 -4.49 12.87
CA LYS A 64 7.85 -3.88 14.19
C LYS A 64 8.25 -4.77 15.35
N GLU A 65 8.22 -6.08 15.14
CA GLU A 65 8.56 -7.11 16.13
C GLU A 65 10.06 -7.48 16.15
N ALA A 66 10.86 -6.94 15.21
CA ALA A 66 12.30 -7.11 15.13
C ALA A 66 13.06 -6.05 15.96
#